data_AF-A0AAE5QF99-F1
#
_entry.id   AF-A0AAE5QF99-F1
#
_cell.length_a   1.000
_cell.length_b   1.000
_cell.length_c   1.000
_cell.angle_alpha   90.00
_cell.angle_beta   90.00
_cell.angle_gamma   90.00
#
_symmetry.space_group_name_H-M   'P 1'
#
loop_
_entity.id
_entity.type
_entity.pdbx_description
1 polymer ?
#
loop_
_entity_poly.entity_id
_entity_poly.type
_entity_poly.pdbx_seq_one_letter_code
_entity_poly.pdbx_strand_id
1 'polypeptide(L)'
;MNIYYLVVLLFLLFSSKANFLVDYNSAWFGLEVFMIIVAFRLKKVKKRDIQYFLTCLAVYFLYIAVRFKLNKLPADYFTSDVFYFFKFAFTAYLFCVILREKALYYLVKVISHLAIVSLVFYSIQLFQNGAIVKTIGTTFESLTVDDGSFRYTNFVFFTFDDIHYYRNSGFCWEPGAFGSFLTLALMFNFLINDFKLNKEALIITLAVLTTVSTTAYLGVFLLFFLRYRVLNRSSKIAIIIFAVIFALAIPNVPFLGEKVVEIYEQDIRDLKELEQLSVYYEDVERQIPLNRFASIIFLYEQFNWKLFLGVSNQYDEYYINEFNVNISNGIMDFITKFGVVGLMVLLYRYGKLCWGYLRKTEYVCYSILILLILSFGEPILMLPICVIFIFLPTFKKQDFTALSFDYRSKYLPLKRPNTI
;
A
#
# COMPACT_ATOMS: atom_id res chain seq x y z
N MET A 1 16.40 -16.29 -13.61
CA MET A 1 15.86 -15.23 -12.72
C MET A 1 16.13 -15.60 -11.25
N ASN A 2 16.57 -14.67 -10.41
CA ASN A 2 16.82 -14.93 -8.98
C ASN A 2 15.50 -15.27 -8.26
N ILE A 3 15.45 -16.38 -7.50
CA ILE A 3 14.21 -16.84 -6.85
C ILE A 3 13.57 -15.80 -5.91
N TYR A 4 14.39 -15.01 -5.19
CA TYR A 4 13.88 -13.94 -4.33
C TYR A 4 13.21 -12.84 -5.14
N TYR A 5 13.74 -12.52 -6.32
CA TYR A 5 13.14 -11.55 -7.23
C TYR A 5 11.78 -12.03 -7.72
N LEU A 6 11.68 -13.31 -8.13
CA LEU A 6 10.42 -13.89 -8.58
C LEU A 6 9.36 -13.90 -7.47
N VAL A 7 9.73 -14.31 -6.25
CA VAL A 7 8.81 -14.27 -5.09
C VAL A 7 8.29 -12.85 -4.86
N VAL A 8 9.17 -11.84 -4.90
CA VAL A 8 8.76 -10.46 -4.68
C VAL A 8 7.92 -9.92 -5.85
N LEU A 9 8.21 -10.29 -7.09
CA LEU A 9 7.39 -9.92 -8.24
C LEU A 9 5.97 -10.45 -8.12
N LEU A 10 5.80 -11.76 -7.88
CA LEU A 10 4.48 -12.36 -7.73
C LEU A 10 3.73 -11.81 -6.51
N PHE A 11 4.45 -11.58 -5.40
CA PHE A 11 3.89 -10.94 -4.21
C PHE A 11 3.40 -9.52 -4.48
N LEU A 12 4.14 -8.73 -5.26
CA LEU A 12 3.76 -7.35 -5.58
C LEU A 12 2.56 -7.29 -6.53
N LEU A 13 2.50 -8.19 -7.52
CA LEU A 13 1.32 -8.35 -8.37
C LEU A 13 0.11 -8.71 -7.51
N PHE A 14 0.20 -9.78 -6.70
CA PHE A 14 -0.88 -10.13 -5.77
C PHE A 14 -1.28 -8.98 -4.84
N SER A 15 -0.30 -8.23 -4.32
CA SER A 15 -0.57 -7.10 -3.42
C SER A 15 -1.17 -5.89 -4.13
N SER A 16 -1.02 -5.76 -5.45
CA SER A 16 -1.46 -4.60 -6.22
C SER A 16 -2.90 -4.70 -6.70
N LYS A 17 -3.65 -5.76 -6.34
CA LYS A 17 -5.09 -5.92 -6.64
C LYS A 17 -5.50 -5.72 -8.11
N ALA A 18 -4.56 -5.74 -9.05
CA ALA A 18 -4.80 -5.34 -10.43
C ALA A 18 -4.76 -6.53 -11.40
N ASN A 19 -4.63 -7.76 -10.89
CA ASN A 19 -4.40 -8.92 -11.72
C ASN A 19 -4.98 -10.20 -11.13
N PHE A 20 -5.14 -11.19 -12.01
CA PHE A 20 -5.75 -12.50 -11.75
C PHE A 20 -5.24 -13.23 -10.49
N LEU A 21 -4.03 -12.92 -9.99
CA LEU A 21 -3.52 -13.55 -8.77
C LEU A 21 -4.39 -13.22 -7.56
N VAL A 22 -5.05 -12.06 -7.53
CA VAL A 22 -5.90 -11.68 -6.39
C VAL A 22 -7.32 -12.18 -6.54
N ASP A 23 -7.91 -12.22 -7.74
CA ASP A 23 -9.34 -12.48 -7.91
C ASP A 23 -9.67 -13.97 -7.91
N TYR A 24 -8.83 -14.78 -8.54
CA TYR A 24 -9.08 -16.22 -8.64
C TYR A 24 -8.57 -16.95 -7.40
N ASN A 25 -9.48 -17.69 -6.73
CA ASN A 25 -9.16 -18.43 -5.52
C ASN A 25 -8.04 -19.45 -5.70
N SER A 26 -8.01 -20.12 -6.86
CA SER A 26 -6.95 -21.04 -7.23
C SER A 26 -5.60 -20.35 -7.45
N ALA A 27 -5.59 -19.09 -7.90
CA ALA A 27 -4.37 -18.36 -8.24
C ALA A 27 -3.61 -17.88 -7.00
N TRP A 28 -4.28 -17.23 -6.03
CA TRP A 28 -3.62 -16.85 -4.78
C TRP A 28 -3.24 -18.07 -3.94
N PHE A 29 -4.06 -19.12 -3.91
CA PHE A 29 -3.70 -20.36 -3.24
C PHE A 29 -2.47 -21.03 -3.90
N GLY A 30 -2.42 -21.04 -5.23
CA GLY A 30 -1.25 -21.51 -5.99
C GLY A 30 0.03 -20.71 -5.67
N LEU A 31 -0.08 -19.39 -5.49
CA LEU A 31 1.03 -18.53 -5.04
C LEU A 31 1.52 -18.95 -3.66
N GLU A 32 0.62 -19.23 -2.72
CA GLU A 32 0.99 -19.68 -1.36
C GLU A 32 1.70 -21.03 -1.38
N VAL A 33 1.16 -22.01 -2.13
CA VAL A 33 1.80 -23.32 -2.32
C VAL A 33 3.20 -23.15 -2.91
N PHE A 34 3.36 -22.32 -3.94
CA PHE A 34 4.67 -21.99 -4.51
C PHE A 34 5.61 -21.38 -3.45
N MET A 35 5.15 -20.42 -2.66
CA MET A 35 5.95 -19.78 -1.61
C MET A 35 6.34 -20.76 -0.50
N ILE A 36 5.45 -21.67 -0.11
CA ILE A 36 5.75 -22.74 0.84
C ILE A 36 6.87 -23.65 0.31
N ILE A 37 6.76 -24.12 -0.94
CA ILE A 37 7.79 -24.93 -1.60
C ILE A 37 9.13 -24.20 -1.62
N VAL A 38 9.14 -22.91 -1.97
CA VAL A 38 10.35 -22.07 -1.96
C VAL A 38 10.93 -21.94 -0.55
N ALA A 39 10.08 -21.72 0.47
CA ALA A 39 10.52 -21.58 1.86
C ALA A 39 11.20 -22.87 2.36
N PHE A 40 10.66 -24.04 2.03
CA PHE A 40 11.26 -25.33 2.37
C PHE A 40 12.53 -25.62 1.57
N ARG A 41 12.53 -25.39 0.24
CA ARG A 41 13.70 -25.58 -0.62
C ARG A 41 14.88 -24.72 -0.17
N LEU A 42 14.62 -23.49 0.28
CA LEU A 42 15.64 -22.57 0.81
C LEU A 42 15.98 -22.82 2.29
N LYS A 43 15.40 -23.85 2.93
CA LYS A 43 15.55 -24.17 4.36
C LYS A 43 15.31 -22.94 5.26
N LYS A 44 14.33 -22.12 4.88
CA LYS A 44 14.01 -20.86 5.57
C LYS A 44 13.06 -21.04 6.73
N VAL A 45 12.31 -22.14 6.83
CA VAL A 45 11.37 -22.37 7.92
C VAL A 45 12.13 -22.87 9.16
N LYS A 46 12.07 -22.13 10.28
CA LYS A 46 12.63 -22.56 11.57
C LYS A 46 11.52 -22.78 12.59
N LYS A 47 11.75 -23.65 13.58
CA LYS A 47 10.80 -23.91 14.68
C LYS A 47 10.25 -22.63 15.34
N ARG A 48 11.13 -21.65 15.60
CA ARG A 48 10.76 -20.36 16.18
C ARG A 48 9.81 -19.55 15.27
N ASP A 49 9.96 -19.63 13.95
CA ASP A 49 9.09 -18.91 13.03
C ASP A 49 7.68 -19.53 13.04
N ILE A 50 7.60 -20.88 13.05
CA ILE A 50 6.32 -21.61 13.18
C ILE A 50 5.64 -21.27 14.51
N GLN A 51 6.37 -21.28 15.63
CA GLN A 51 5.82 -20.89 16.93
C GLN A 51 5.30 -19.46 16.94
N TYR A 52 6.03 -18.53 16.31
CA TYR A 52 5.60 -17.15 16.16
C TYR A 52 4.32 -17.05 15.32
N PHE A 53 4.25 -17.77 14.19
CA PHE A 53 3.05 -17.84 13.37
C PHE A 53 1.84 -18.36 14.15
N LEU A 54 1.98 -19.48 14.86
CA LEU A 54 0.91 -20.05 15.68
C LEU A 54 0.44 -19.08 16.78
N THR A 55 1.37 -18.31 17.35
CA THR A 55 1.03 -17.27 18.32
C THR A 55 0.22 -16.14 17.68
N CYS A 56 0.67 -15.64 16.51
CA CYS A 56 -0.08 -14.62 15.77
C CYS A 56 -1.46 -15.12 15.33
N LEU A 57 -1.55 -16.37 14.89
CA LEU A 57 -2.80 -17.04 14.55
C LEU A 57 -3.74 -17.07 15.76
N ALA A 58 -3.28 -17.59 16.90
CA ALA A 58 -4.09 -17.67 18.12
C ALA A 58 -4.58 -16.29 18.59
N VAL A 59 -3.69 -15.27 18.56
CA VAL A 59 -4.05 -13.89 18.93
C VAL A 59 -5.08 -13.31 17.96
N TYR A 60 -4.90 -13.50 16.65
CA TYR A 60 -5.84 -13.00 15.65
C TYR A 60 -7.23 -13.66 15.80
N PHE A 61 -7.27 -14.99 15.93
CA PHE A 61 -8.51 -15.74 16.10
C PHE A 61 -9.23 -15.40 17.41
N LEU A 62 -8.48 -15.21 18.51
CA LEU A 62 -9.05 -14.72 19.75
C LEU A 62 -9.64 -13.31 19.59
N TYR A 63 -8.90 -12.41 18.92
CA TYR A 63 -9.34 -11.05 18.68
C TYR A 63 -10.63 -10.99 17.84
N ILE A 64 -10.72 -11.72 16.72
CA ILE A 64 -11.94 -11.72 15.89
C ILE A 64 -13.11 -12.39 16.61
N ALA A 65 -12.88 -13.42 17.44
CA ALA A 65 -13.93 -14.05 18.24
C ALA A 65 -14.48 -13.11 19.32
N VAL A 66 -13.61 -12.37 20.00
CA VAL A 66 -13.99 -11.35 20.98
C VAL A 66 -14.76 -10.23 20.30
N ARG A 67 -14.25 -9.69 19.18
CA ARG A 67 -14.93 -8.66 18.38
C ARG A 67 -16.31 -9.13 17.90
N PHE A 68 -16.40 -10.35 17.37
CA PHE A 68 -17.65 -10.96 16.90
C PHE A 68 -18.71 -11.02 17.99
N LYS A 69 -18.35 -11.50 19.18
CA LYS A 69 -19.25 -11.61 20.32
C LYS A 69 -19.65 -10.25 20.88
N LEU A 70 -18.68 -9.34 21.05
CA LEU A 70 -18.95 -8.02 21.62
C LEU A 70 -19.82 -7.17 20.69
N ASN A 71 -19.49 -7.13 19.40
CA ASN A 71 -20.19 -6.28 18.42
C ASN A 71 -21.46 -6.93 17.86
N LYS A 72 -21.79 -8.17 18.28
CA LYS A 72 -22.97 -8.96 17.84
C LYS A 72 -23.06 -9.04 16.31
N LEU A 73 -21.99 -9.53 15.69
CA LEU A 73 -21.84 -9.53 14.23
C LEU A 73 -22.49 -10.78 13.58
N PRO A 74 -22.95 -10.70 12.32
CA PRO A 74 -23.44 -11.85 11.55
C PRO A 74 -22.35 -12.90 11.31
N ALA A 75 -22.69 -14.19 11.25
CA ALA A 75 -21.73 -15.29 11.10
C ALA A 75 -20.79 -15.17 9.89
N ASP A 76 -21.30 -14.67 8.76
CA ASP A 76 -20.53 -14.50 7.53
C ASP A 76 -19.32 -13.58 7.72
N TYR A 77 -19.42 -12.61 8.63
CA TYR A 77 -18.30 -11.71 8.96
C TYR A 77 -17.12 -12.47 9.55
N PHE A 78 -17.37 -13.48 10.38
CA PHE A 78 -16.29 -14.31 10.90
C PHE A 78 -15.59 -15.06 9.77
N THR A 79 -16.35 -15.62 8.83
CA THR A 79 -15.84 -16.32 7.65
C THR A 79 -14.97 -15.40 6.79
N SER A 80 -15.40 -14.16 6.55
CA SER A 80 -14.63 -13.17 5.80
C SER A 80 -13.29 -12.84 6.44
N ASP A 81 -13.24 -12.68 7.76
CA ASP A 81 -11.99 -12.43 8.46
C ASP A 81 -11.03 -13.65 8.44
N VAL A 82 -11.58 -14.86 8.54
CA VAL A 82 -10.80 -16.09 8.33
C VAL A 82 -10.23 -16.14 6.93
N PHE A 83 -11.04 -15.81 5.92
CA PHE A 83 -10.61 -15.76 4.52
C PHE A 83 -9.53 -14.70 4.31
N TYR A 84 -9.68 -13.50 4.88
CA TYR A 84 -8.66 -12.45 4.85
C TYR A 84 -7.34 -12.91 5.45
N PHE A 85 -7.39 -13.61 6.60
CA PHE A 85 -6.19 -14.11 7.25
C PHE A 85 -5.41 -15.06 6.34
N PHE A 86 -6.08 -16.07 5.77
CA PHE A 86 -5.41 -17.01 4.88
C PHE A 86 -4.97 -16.33 3.59
N LYS A 87 -5.83 -15.58 2.90
CA LYS A 87 -5.47 -14.96 1.63
C LYS A 87 -4.35 -13.92 1.74
N PHE A 88 -4.43 -12.99 2.69
CA PHE A 88 -3.53 -11.84 2.74
C PHE A 88 -2.48 -11.92 3.85
N ALA A 89 -2.88 -12.26 5.09
CA ALA A 89 -1.96 -12.27 6.22
C ALA A 89 -0.96 -13.43 6.16
N PHE A 90 -1.41 -14.62 5.74
CA PHE A 90 -0.54 -15.78 5.59
C PHE A 90 0.43 -15.60 4.41
N THR A 91 -0.03 -15.10 3.26
CA THR A 91 0.86 -14.69 2.15
C THR A 91 1.92 -13.68 2.60
N ALA A 92 1.56 -12.65 3.37
CA ALA A 92 2.50 -11.67 3.93
C ALA A 92 3.50 -12.30 4.94
N TYR A 93 3.06 -13.26 5.74
CA TYR A 93 3.93 -14.03 6.63
C TYR A 93 4.94 -14.89 5.83
N LEU A 94 4.49 -15.64 4.82
CA LEU A 94 5.35 -16.44 3.96
C LEU A 94 6.40 -15.58 3.27
N PHE A 95 6.01 -14.39 2.79
CA PHE A 95 6.94 -13.41 2.22
C PHE A 95 8.06 -13.06 3.21
N CYS A 96 7.70 -12.76 4.47
CA CYS A 96 8.66 -12.42 5.51
C CYS A 96 9.58 -13.60 5.88
N VAL A 97 9.08 -14.84 5.90
CA VAL A 97 9.88 -16.04 6.18
C VAL A 97 10.94 -16.29 5.10
N ILE A 98 10.57 -16.12 3.84
CA ILE A 98 11.46 -16.36 2.70
C ILE A 98 12.53 -15.28 2.62
N LEU A 99 12.12 -14.01 2.65
CA LEU A 99 12.99 -12.86 2.38
C LEU A 99 13.77 -12.39 3.60
N ARG A 100 13.15 -12.38 4.78
CA ARG A 100 13.73 -11.90 6.05
C ARG A 100 14.44 -10.55 5.90
N GLU A 101 15.73 -10.46 6.21
CA GLU A 101 16.55 -9.26 6.09
C GLU A 101 16.64 -8.70 4.67
N LYS A 102 16.38 -9.53 3.64
CA LYS A 102 16.43 -9.14 2.24
C LYS A 102 15.14 -8.50 1.73
N ALA A 103 14.08 -8.49 2.54
CA ALA A 103 12.74 -8.05 2.13
C ALA A 103 12.75 -6.63 1.56
N LEU A 104 13.27 -5.66 2.32
CA LEU A 104 13.29 -4.26 1.87
C LEU A 104 14.13 -4.08 0.59
N TYR A 105 15.29 -4.74 0.50
CA TYR A 105 16.13 -4.67 -0.69
C TYR A 105 15.40 -5.16 -1.94
N TYR A 106 14.76 -6.33 -1.89
CA TYR A 106 14.05 -6.85 -3.05
C TYR A 106 12.76 -6.08 -3.35
N LEU A 107 12.04 -5.57 -2.34
CA LEU A 107 10.90 -4.67 -2.57
C LEU A 107 11.32 -3.45 -3.38
N VAL A 108 12.37 -2.74 -2.94
CA VAL A 108 12.93 -1.59 -3.65
C VAL A 108 13.31 -1.98 -5.08
N LYS A 109 14.09 -3.06 -5.23
CA LYS A 109 14.61 -3.49 -6.53
C LYS A 109 13.51 -3.81 -7.53
N VAL A 110 12.51 -4.61 -7.12
CA VAL A 110 11.43 -5.03 -8.02
C VAL A 110 10.50 -3.85 -8.32
N ILE A 111 10.14 -3.03 -7.32
CA ILE A 111 9.31 -1.84 -7.54
C ILE A 111 10.03 -0.84 -8.47
N SER A 112 11.34 -0.63 -8.33
CA SER A 112 12.11 0.21 -9.28
C SER A 112 12.06 -0.34 -10.70
N HIS A 113 12.14 -1.66 -10.90
CA HIS A 113 12.02 -2.24 -12.23
C HIS A 113 10.61 -2.09 -12.80
N LEU A 114 9.57 -2.32 -11.99
CA LEU A 114 8.18 -2.08 -12.39
C LEU A 114 7.91 -0.60 -12.69
N ALA A 115 8.57 0.32 -11.97
CA ALA A 115 8.53 1.75 -12.24
C ALA A 115 9.15 2.10 -13.61
N ILE A 116 10.27 1.48 -14.00
CA ILE A 116 10.84 1.66 -15.35
C ILE A 116 9.84 1.20 -16.41
N VAL A 117 9.27 0.00 -16.23
CA VAL A 117 8.26 -0.55 -17.17
C VAL A 117 7.06 0.39 -17.28
N SER A 118 6.57 0.87 -16.15
CA SER A 118 5.47 1.83 -16.07
C SER A 118 5.77 3.15 -16.75
N LEU A 119 6.98 3.72 -16.61
CA LEU A 119 7.37 4.96 -17.30
C LEU A 119 7.40 4.81 -18.83
N VAL A 120 7.75 3.61 -19.34
CA VAL A 120 7.70 3.31 -20.77
C VAL A 120 6.25 3.29 -21.26
N PHE A 121 5.37 2.53 -20.60
CA PHE A 121 3.97 2.44 -21.01
C PHE A 121 3.21 3.75 -20.79
N TYR A 122 3.52 4.51 -19.74
CA TYR A 122 2.97 5.84 -19.53
C TYR A 122 3.37 6.81 -20.64
N SER A 123 4.63 6.77 -21.09
CA SER A 123 5.05 7.55 -22.26
C SER A 123 4.21 7.22 -23.50
N ILE A 124 3.89 5.94 -23.72
CA ILE A 124 3.01 5.49 -24.82
C ILE A 124 1.56 5.94 -24.57
N GLN A 125 1.09 5.88 -23.33
CA GLN A 125 -0.26 6.28 -22.91
C GLN A 125 -0.57 7.75 -23.23
N LEU A 126 0.44 8.64 -23.16
CA LEU A 126 0.26 10.04 -23.48
C LEU A 126 0.03 10.31 -24.98
N PHE A 127 0.33 9.34 -25.87
CA PHE A 127 0.03 9.47 -27.29
C PHE A 127 -1.40 9.03 -27.60
N GLN A 128 -2.11 9.83 -28.41
CA GLN A 128 -3.48 9.54 -28.86
C GLN A 128 -4.44 9.14 -27.72
N ASN A 129 -4.32 9.81 -26.56
CA ASN A 129 -5.09 9.55 -25.35
C ASN A 129 -5.09 8.07 -24.92
N GLY A 130 -3.99 7.35 -25.15
CA GLY A 130 -3.80 5.99 -24.66
C GLY A 130 -4.38 4.89 -25.54
N ALA A 131 -4.86 5.20 -26.75
CA ALA A 131 -5.47 4.21 -27.66
C ALA A 131 -4.61 2.95 -27.88
N ILE A 132 -3.29 3.12 -28.01
CA ILE A 132 -2.34 2.00 -28.17
C ILE A 132 -2.30 1.12 -26.91
N VAL A 133 -2.17 1.75 -25.74
CA VAL A 133 -2.11 1.04 -24.45
C VAL A 133 -3.43 0.33 -24.17
N LYS A 134 -4.56 0.96 -24.52
CA LYS A 134 -5.88 0.34 -24.45
C LYS A 134 -5.93 -0.94 -25.28
N THR A 135 -5.52 -0.87 -26.54
CA THR A 135 -5.54 -2.01 -27.47
C THR A 135 -4.67 -3.17 -26.98
N ILE A 136 -3.51 -2.86 -26.40
CA ILE A 136 -2.67 -3.87 -25.73
C ILE A 136 -3.46 -4.48 -24.58
N GLY A 137 -3.99 -3.68 -23.68
CA GLY A 137 -4.76 -4.15 -22.53
C GLY A 137 -5.94 -5.03 -22.89
N THR A 138 -6.75 -4.63 -23.87
CA THR A 138 -7.91 -5.42 -24.34
C THR A 138 -7.49 -6.79 -24.89
N THR A 139 -6.28 -6.90 -25.47
CA THR A 139 -5.75 -8.20 -25.93
C THR A 139 -5.44 -9.15 -24.77
N PHE A 140 -5.17 -8.61 -23.58
CA PHE A 140 -4.82 -9.37 -22.38
C PHE A 140 -5.98 -9.48 -21.36
N GLU A 141 -7.17 -8.94 -21.64
CA GLU A 141 -8.33 -8.98 -20.74
C GLU A 141 -8.66 -10.41 -20.27
N SER A 142 -8.53 -11.40 -21.15
CA SER A 142 -8.72 -12.83 -20.80
C SER A 142 -7.76 -13.37 -19.72
N LEU A 143 -6.66 -12.66 -19.46
CA LEU A 143 -5.64 -13.00 -18.47
C LEU A 143 -5.62 -12.04 -17.28
N THR A 144 -6.45 -11.00 -17.29
CA THR A 144 -6.51 -9.95 -16.27
C THR A 144 -7.94 -9.81 -15.75
N VAL A 145 -8.18 -8.80 -14.92
CA VAL A 145 -9.48 -8.60 -14.26
C VAL A 145 -10.41 -7.96 -15.28
N ASP A 146 -11.45 -8.67 -15.69
CA ASP A 146 -12.58 -8.08 -16.41
C ASP A 146 -13.45 -7.36 -15.38
N ASP A 147 -13.41 -6.03 -15.39
CA ASP A 147 -14.24 -5.21 -14.50
C ASP A 147 -15.62 -4.91 -15.11
N GLY A 148 -15.95 -5.54 -16.25
CA GLY A 148 -17.19 -5.32 -16.99
C GLY A 148 -17.30 -3.94 -17.62
N SER A 149 -16.28 -3.10 -17.50
CA SER A 149 -16.25 -1.72 -17.97
C SER A 149 -15.28 -1.57 -19.13
N PHE A 150 -15.71 -0.91 -20.21
CA PHE A 150 -14.81 -0.53 -21.32
C PHE A 150 -13.75 0.52 -20.93
N ARG A 151 -13.70 0.91 -19.64
CA ARG A 151 -12.93 2.04 -19.12
C ARG A 151 -11.53 1.64 -18.67
N TYR A 152 -11.38 0.45 -18.08
CA TYR A 152 -10.12 -0.01 -17.53
C TYR A 152 -9.57 -1.17 -18.34
N THR A 153 -8.25 -1.18 -18.54
CA THR A 153 -7.58 -2.37 -19.04
C THR A 153 -6.30 -2.61 -18.25
N ASN A 154 -6.01 -3.88 -17.96
CA ASN A 154 -4.77 -4.29 -17.32
C ASN A 154 -4.09 -5.36 -18.16
N PHE A 155 -2.76 -5.31 -18.23
CA PHE A 155 -1.95 -6.36 -18.88
C PHE A 155 -0.79 -6.78 -17.97
N VAL A 156 -1.14 -7.15 -16.74
CA VAL A 156 -0.30 -7.65 -15.64
C VAL A 156 0.61 -6.60 -15.02
N PHE A 157 1.42 -5.92 -15.83
CA PHE A 157 2.45 -4.98 -15.34
C PHE A 157 2.04 -3.52 -15.49
N PHE A 158 0.89 -3.25 -16.11
CA PHE A 158 0.40 -1.91 -16.34
C PHE A 158 -1.13 -1.88 -16.40
N THR A 159 -1.73 -0.86 -15.79
CA THR A 159 -3.16 -0.57 -15.82
C THR A 159 -3.40 0.77 -16.49
N PHE A 160 -4.41 0.82 -17.34
CA PHE A 160 -4.87 2.00 -18.07
C PHE A 160 -6.31 2.34 -17.68
N ASP A 161 -6.60 3.64 -17.52
CA ASP A 161 -7.94 4.20 -17.27
C ASP A 161 -8.22 5.25 -18.35
N ASP A 162 -9.24 5.02 -19.18
CA ASP A 162 -9.63 5.92 -20.26
C ASP A 162 -9.92 7.35 -19.78
N ILE A 163 -10.63 7.50 -18.67
CA ILE A 163 -11.08 8.80 -18.16
C ILE A 163 -9.88 9.59 -17.62
N HIS A 164 -8.92 8.88 -17.04
CA HIS A 164 -7.73 9.45 -16.43
C HIS A 164 -6.46 9.09 -17.20
N TYR A 165 -6.51 9.08 -18.53
CA TYR A 165 -5.41 8.68 -19.41
C TYR A 165 -4.12 9.52 -19.23
N TYR A 166 -4.18 10.64 -18.52
CA TYR A 166 -3.01 11.46 -18.18
C TYR A 166 -2.33 11.05 -16.87
N ARG A 167 -2.83 10.01 -16.17
CA ARG A 167 -2.30 9.53 -14.89
C ARG A 167 -1.72 8.13 -15.04
N ASN A 168 -0.60 7.89 -14.36
CA ASN A 168 0.09 6.60 -14.39
C ASN A 168 -0.33 5.69 -13.23
N SER A 169 -1.00 4.58 -13.53
CA SER A 169 -1.36 3.53 -12.55
C SER A 169 -0.30 2.46 -12.36
N GLY A 170 0.72 2.40 -13.23
CA GLY A 170 1.72 1.34 -13.21
C GLY A 170 1.08 -0.04 -13.07
N PHE A 171 1.68 -0.92 -12.26
CA PHE A 171 1.17 -2.27 -12.02
C PHE A 171 0.03 -2.35 -10.97
N CYS A 172 -0.46 -1.21 -10.48
CA CYS A 172 -1.55 -1.14 -9.51
C CYS A 172 -2.88 -0.83 -10.20
N TRP A 173 -3.98 -1.00 -9.47
CA TRP A 173 -5.32 -0.77 -10.00
C TRP A 173 -5.57 0.72 -10.33
N GLU A 174 -4.90 1.63 -9.63
CA GLU A 174 -5.04 3.06 -9.87
C GLU A 174 -3.77 3.88 -9.54
N PRO A 175 -3.70 5.16 -9.97
CA PRO A 175 -2.50 5.99 -9.79
C PRO A 175 -2.18 6.30 -8.33
N GLY A 176 -3.19 6.46 -7.47
CA GLY A 176 -2.98 6.72 -6.05
C GLY A 176 -2.34 5.54 -5.33
N ALA A 177 -2.83 4.33 -5.61
CA ALA A 177 -2.23 3.09 -5.13
C ALA A 177 -0.78 2.94 -5.59
N PHE A 178 -0.51 3.14 -6.88
CA PHE A 178 0.87 3.09 -7.41
C PHE A 178 1.78 4.10 -6.73
N GLY A 179 1.31 5.34 -6.56
CA GLY A 179 2.03 6.38 -5.82
C GLY A 179 2.36 5.97 -4.37
N SER A 180 1.47 5.23 -3.71
CA SER A 180 1.71 4.68 -2.38
C SER A 180 2.79 3.61 -2.37
N PHE A 181 2.76 2.65 -3.31
CA PHE A 181 3.80 1.62 -3.44
C PHE A 181 5.17 2.23 -3.73
N LEU A 182 5.22 3.22 -4.63
CA LEU A 182 6.43 3.96 -4.96
C LEU A 182 6.96 4.73 -3.75
N THR A 183 6.10 5.41 -3.00
CA THR A 183 6.51 6.18 -1.81
C THR A 183 7.08 5.26 -0.72
N LEU A 184 6.44 4.11 -0.47
CA LEU A 184 6.97 3.09 0.44
C LEU A 184 8.31 2.53 -0.05
N ALA A 185 8.45 2.25 -1.34
CA ALA A 185 9.71 1.80 -1.92
C ALA A 185 10.81 2.87 -1.78
N LEU A 186 10.52 4.14 -2.04
CA LEU A 186 11.47 5.24 -1.85
C LEU A 186 11.92 5.33 -0.39
N MET A 187 10.98 5.18 0.54
CA MET A 187 11.30 5.16 1.96
C MET A 187 12.21 3.98 2.31
N PHE A 188 11.88 2.76 1.89
CA PHE A 188 12.73 1.59 2.13
C PHE A 188 14.12 1.76 1.51
N ASN A 189 14.20 2.35 0.32
CA ASN A 189 15.46 2.67 -0.34
C ASN A 189 16.31 3.62 0.50
N PHE A 190 15.73 4.66 1.10
CA PHE A 190 16.44 5.53 2.02
C PHE A 190 16.86 4.83 3.31
N LEU A 191 15.99 3.98 3.89
CA LEU A 191 16.33 3.23 5.10
C LEU A 191 17.52 2.29 4.89
N ILE A 192 17.63 1.63 3.73
CA ILE A 192 18.72 0.66 3.44
C ILE A 192 19.96 1.29 2.80
N ASN A 193 19.89 2.53 2.30
CA ASN A 193 21.00 3.24 1.66
C ASN A 193 21.43 4.52 2.39
N ASP A 194 21.23 4.57 3.71
CA ASP A 194 21.66 5.70 4.56
C ASP A 194 21.15 7.06 4.05
N PHE A 195 19.92 7.11 3.54
CA PHE A 195 19.27 8.31 2.99
C PHE A 195 20.01 8.95 1.80
N LYS A 196 20.91 8.22 1.12
CA LYS A 196 21.57 8.69 -0.11
C LYS A 196 20.63 8.66 -1.30
N LEU A 197 20.81 9.61 -2.22
CA LEU A 197 20.17 9.55 -3.53
C LEU A 197 20.97 8.60 -4.42
N ASN A 198 20.29 7.60 -4.95
CA ASN A 198 20.82 6.60 -5.87
C ASN A 198 19.92 6.50 -7.11
N LYS A 199 20.28 5.62 -8.04
CA LYS A 199 19.53 5.41 -9.28
C LYS A 199 18.08 5.01 -9.00
N GLU A 200 17.85 4.14 -8.03
CA GLU A 200 16.53 3.67 -7.61
C GLU A 200 15.68 4.81 -7.06
N ALA A 201 16.25 5.68 -6.22
CA ALA A 201 15.55 6.85 -5.70
C ALA A 201 15.08 7.78 -6.83
N LEU A 202 15.94 8.01 -7.82
CA LEU A 202 15.62 8.86 -8.97
C LEU A 202 14.49 8.26 -9.81
N ILE A 203 14.60 6.98 -10.18
CA ILE A 203 13.57 6.27 -10.96
C ILE A 203 12.22 6.29 -10.25
N ILE A 204 12.21 5.95 -8.95
CA ILE A 204 10.97 5.92 -8.16
C ILE A 204 10.37 7.32 -8.06
N THR A 205 11.18 8.36 -7.82
CA THR A 205 10.69 9.75 -7.73
C THR A 205 10.07 10.20 -9.05
N LEU A 206 10.72 9.91 -10.18
CA LEU A 206 10.16 10.21 -11.51
C LEU A 206 8.83 9.50 -11.75
N ALA A 207 8.72 8.22 -11.37
CA ALA A 207 7.47 7.49 -11.48
C ALA A 207 6.37 8.09 -10.59
N VAL A 208 6.68 8.55 -9.37
CA VAL A 208 5.69 9.22 -8.51
C VAL A 208 5.10 10.45 -9.22
N LEU A 209 5.93 11.28 -9.85
CA LEU A 209 5.48 12.49 -10.57
C LEU A 209 4.50 12.18 -11.71
N THR A 210 4.49 10.97 -12.24
CA THR A 210 3.55 10.57 -13.29
C THR A 210 2.20 10.09 -12.75
N THR A 211 2.07 9.85 -11.44
CA THR A 211 0.82 9.36 -10.82
C THR A 211 -0.26 10.43 -10.70
N VAL A 212 0.15 11.72 -10.65
CA VAL A 212 -0.75 12.85 -10.39
C VAL A 212 -1.61 12.61 -9.13
N SER A 213 -1.00 12.04 -8.08
CA SER A 213 -1.65 11.73 -6.81
C SER A 213 -1.21 12.71 -5.71
N THR A 214 -2.17 13.51 -5.23
CA THR A 214 -1.97 14.50 -4.16
C THR A 214 -1.38 13.87 -2.90
N THR A 215 -1.89 12.72 -2.46
CA THR A 215 -1.41 12.05 -1.25
C THR A 215 -0.03 11.43 -1.43
N ALA A 216 0.28 10.92 -2.62
CA ALA A 216 1.64 10.45 -2.94
C ALA A 216 2.64 11.61 -2.95
N TYR A 217 2.27 12.78 -3.51
CA TYR A 217 3.11 13.97 -3.50
C TYR A 217 3.37 14.48 -2.08
N LEU A 218 2.34 14.54 -1.24
CA LEU A 218 2.48 14.92 0.18
C LEU A 218 3.35 13.91 0.94
N GLY A 219 3.17 12.61 0.70
CA GLY A 219 3.99 11.55 1.30
C GLY A 219 5.46 11.64 0.91
N VAL A 220 5.75 11.84 -0.39
CA VAL A 220 7.12 12.03 -0.90
C VAL A 220 7.73 13.33 -0.38
N PHE A 221 6.97 14.42 -0.34
CA PHE A 221 7.43 15.69 0.22
C PHE A 221 7.88 15.53 1.68
N LEU A 222 7.04 14.90 2.52
CA LEU A 222 7.39 14.61 3.92
C LEU A 222 8.58 13.63 4.01
N LEU A 223 8.71 12.69 3.08
CA LEU A 223 9.85 11.77 3.01
C LEU A 223 11.17 12.49 2.67
N PHE A 224 11.16 13.45 1.75
CA PHE A 224 12.33 14.28 1.44
C PHE A 224 12.69 15.21 2.61
N PHE A 225 11.69 15.68 3.37
CA PHE A 225 11.94 16.38 4.62
C PHE A 225 12.56 15.49 5.69
N LEU A 226 12.04 14.27 5.88
CA LEU A 226 12.67 13.26 6.75
C LEU A 226 14.13 13.03 6.34
N ARG A 227 14.40 12.85 5.05
CA ARG A 227 15.77 12.73 4.52
C ARG A 227 16.63 13.92 4.91
N TYR A 228 16.15 15.14 4.68
CA TYR A 228 16.86 16.36 5.06
C TYR A 228 17.15 16.41 6.56
N ARG A 229 16.18 16.05 7.42
CA ARG A 229 16.34 15.99 8.88
C ARG A 229 17.36 14.95 9.34
N VAL A 230 17.40 13.78 8.71
CA VAL A 230 18.37 12.73 9.03
C VAL A 230 19.80 13.17 8.69
N LEU A 231 19.97 13.86 7.55
CA LEU A 231 21.27 14.37 7.09
C LEU A 231 21.72 15.63 7.83
N ASN A 232 20.79 16.52 8.19
CA ASN A 232 21.05 17.82 8.84
C ASN A 232 20.43 17.89 10.24
N ARG A 233 20.99 17.12 11.17
CA ARG A 233 20.41 16.78 12.49
C ARG A 233 20.06 17.99 13.38
N SER A 234 20.77 19.12 13.25
CA SER A 234 20.69 20.25 14.20
C SER A 234 19.85 21.45 13.76
N SER A 235 19.37 21.50 12.51
CA SER A 235 18.64 22.68 12.03
C SER A 235 17.20 22.69 12.53
N LYS A 236 16.88 23.56 13.50
CA LYS A 236 15.47 23.88 13.87
C LYS A 236 14.80 24.74 12.80
N ILE A 237 15.60 25.56 12.11
CA ILE A 237 15.19 26.39 10.97
C ILE A 237 14.61 25.52 9.84
N ALA A 238 15.14 24.31 9.65
CA ALA A 238 14.58 23.28 8.77
C ALA A 238 13.07 23.08 8.93
N ILE A 239 12.63 22.96 10.19
CA ILE A 239 11.25 22.64 10.56
C ILE A 239 10.37 23.85 10.25
N ILE A 240 10.86 25.05 10.54
CA ILE A 240 10.15 26.31 10.25
C ILE A 240 10.03 26.51 8.73
N ILE A 241 11.14 26.37 7.99
CA ILE A 241 11.13 26.45 6.51
C ILE A 241 10.19 25.40 5.93
N PHE A 242 10.22 24.16 6.45
CA PHE A 242 9.31 23.11 6.00
C PHE A 242 7.85 23.46 6.27
N ALA A 243 7.52 23.91 7.48
CA ALA A 243 6.17 24.34 7.82
C ALA A 243 5.68 25.50 6.94
N VAL A 244 6.56 26.47 6.65
CA VAL A 244 6.26 27.61 5.77
C VAL A 244 6.07 27.15 4.32
N ILE A 245 7.00 26.35 3.77
CA ILE A 245 6.85 25.81 2.40
C ILE A 245 5.58 24.98 2.30
N PHE A 246 5.26 24.15 3.30
CA PHE A 246 4.05 23.33 3.30
C PHE A 246 2.79 24.18 3.36
N ALA A 247 2.74 25.18 4.24
CA ALA A 247 1.62 26.10 4.38
C ALA A 247 1.40 26.95 3.12
N LEU A 248 2.47 27.32 2.40
CA LEU A 248 2.39 28.08 1.16
C LEU A 248 2.13 27.21 -0.06
N ALA A 249 2.70 26.01 -0.16
CA ALA A 249 2.62 25.17 -1.36
C ALA A 249 1.25 24.51 -1.52
N ILE A 250 0.60 24.09 -0.43
CA ILE A 250 -0.71 23.40 -0.52
C ILE A 250 -1.79 24.28 -1.16
N PRO A 251 -2.03 25.52 -0.70
CA PRO A 251 -3.09 26.36 -1.27
C PRO A 251 -2.71 26.98 -2.63
N ASN A 252 -1.41 27.16 -2.92
CA ASN A 252 -0.97 27.90 -4.12
C ASN A 252 -0.56 27.02 -5.30
N VAL A 253 -0.48 25.69 -5.15
CA VAL A 253 -0.35 24.81 -6.31
C VAL A 253 -1.73 24.68 -6.95
N PRO A 254 -1.96 25.21 -8.18
CA PRO A 254 -3.30 25.38 -8.75
C PRO A 254 -4.14 24.11 -8.73
N PHE A 255 -3.51 22.95 -8.91
CA PHE A 255 -4.19 21.66 -8.89
C PHE A 255 -4.42 21.06 -7.48
N LEU A 256 -3.64 21.44 -6.45
CA LEU A 256 -3.72 20.79 -5.13
C LEU A 256 -4.74 21.46 -4.22
N GLY A 257 -4.74 22.79 -4.16
CA GLY A 257 -5.66 23.56 -3.32
C GLY A 257 -7.10 23.41 -3.77
N GLU A 258 -7.36 23.68 -5.05
CA GLU A 258 -8.69 23.56 -5.68
C GLU A 258 -9.26 22.15 -5.48
N LYS A 259 -8.46 21.12 -5.78
CA LYS A 259 -8.86 19.72 -5.61
C LYS A 259 -9.25 19.35 -4.18
N VAL A 260 -8.58 19.89 -3.16
CA VAL A 260 -8.94 19.59 -1.75
C VAL A 260 -10.27 20.23 -1.39
N VAL A 261 -10.51 21.47 -1.82
CA VAL A 261 -11.78 22.18 -1.57
C VAL A 261 -12.92 21.50 -2.32
N GLU A 262 -12.73 21.19 -3.60
CA GLU A 262 -13.72 20.49 -4.44
C GLU A 262 -14.12 19.14 -3.83
N ILE A 263 -13.13 18.33 -3.39
CA ILE A 263 -13.40 17.04 -2.74
C ILE A 263 -14.20 17.23 -1.46
N TYR A 264 -13.86 18.23 -0.63
CA TYR A 264 -14.56 18.47 0.61
C TYR A 264 -16.00 18.94 0.37
N GLU A 265 -16.20 19.91 -0.53
CA GLU A 265 -17.54 20.39 -0.86
C GLU A 265 -18.41 19.31 -1.51
N GLN A 266 -17.82 18.51 -2.40
CA GLN A 266 -18.49 17.35 -2.98
C GLN A 266 -18.87 16.34 -1.89
N ASP A 267 -17.94 16.00 -0.99
CA ASP A 267 -18.21 15.05 0.10
C ASP A 267 -19.39 15.48 0.99
N ILE A 268 -19.49 16.76 1.33
CA ILE A 268 -20.59 17.27 2.15
C ILE A 268 -21.91 17.31 1.37
N ARG A 269 -21.89 17.56 0.06
CA ARG A 269 -23.10 17.47 -0.78
C ARG A 269 -23.57 16.03 -0.92
N ASP A 270 -22.67 15.13 -1.31
CA ASP A 270 -22.98 13.72 -1.56
C ASP A 270 -23.53 13.05 -0.30
N LEU A 271 -23.01 13.38 0.89
CA LEU A 271 -23.55 12.91 2.17
C LEU A 271 -24.99 13.38 2.45
N LYS A 272 -25.32 14.63 2.09
CA LYS A 272 -26.66 15.20 2.33
C LYS A 272 -27.69 14.67 1.35
N GLU A 273 -27.25 14.21 0.19
CA GLU A 273 -28.08 13.78 -0.93
C GLU A 273 -28.04 12.26 -1.15
N LEU A 274 -27.56 11.48 -0.17
CA LEU A 274 -27.39 10.02 -0.27
C LEU A 274 -28.63 9.29 -0.79
N GLU A 275 -29.83 9.64 -0.30
CA GLU A 275 -31.10 9.03 -0.76
C GLU A 275 -31.42 9.35 -2.22
N GLN A 276 -31.05 10.52 -2.72
CA GLN A 276 -31.27 10.88 -4.12
C GLN A 276 -30.23 10.22 -5.03
N LEU A 277 -28.99 10.17 -4.55
CA LEU A 277 -27.89 9.53 -5.25
C LEU A 277 -28.10 8.01 -5.33
N SER A 278 -28.65 7.36 -4.31
CA SER A 278 -28.90 5.91 -4.37
C SER A 278 -29.85 5.54 -5.50
N VAL A 279 -30.92 6.31 -5.71
CA VAL A 279 -31.84 6.07 -6.83
C VAL A 279 -31.12 6.19 -8.18
N TYR A 280 -30.29 7.21 -8.36
CA TYR A 280 -29.53 7.40 -9.60
C TYR A 280 -28.51 6.28 -9.83
N TYR A 281 -27.73 5.93 -8.80
CA TYR A 281 -26.64 4.96 -8.88
C TYR A 281 -27.14 3.52 -8.96
N GLU A 282 -28.31 3.21 -8.38
CA GLU A 282 -29.00 1.93 -8.56
C GLU A 282 -29.44 1.73 -10.02
N ASP A 283 -29.99 2.77 -10.67
CA ASP A 283 -30.44 2.70 -12.08
C ASP A 283 -29.29 2.47 -13.07
N VAL A 284 -28.08 2.96 -12.75
CA VAL A 284 -26.88 2.75 -13.58
C VAL A 284 -25.98 1.61 -13.07
N GLU A 285 -26.47 0.79 -12.15
CA GLU A 285 -25.76 -0.36 -11.56
C GLU A 285 -24.34 -0.02 -11.04
N ARG A 286 -24.19 1.13 -10.38
CA ARG A 286 -22.90 1.61 -9.84
C ARG A 286 -22.99 1.94 -8.37
N GLN A 287 -21.82 2.03 -7.74
CA GLN A 287 -21.70 2.48 -6.36
C GLN A 287 -21.63 4.00 -6.27
N ILE A 288 -22.24 4.59 -5.24
CA ILE A 288 -22.09 6.02 -4.92
C ILE A 288 -20.64 6.26 -4.47
N PRO A 289 -19.85 7.09 -5.16
CA PRO A 289 -18.46 7.33 -4.80
C PRO A 289 -18.37 8.27 -3.59
N LEU A 290 -18.15 7.74 -2.38
CA LEU A 290 -17.85 8.59 -1.22
C LEU A 290 -16.35 8.84 -1.14
N ASN A 291 -15.93 10.12 -1.27
CA ASN A 291 -14.53 10.45 -1.12
C ASN A 291 -14.11 10.44 0.37
N ARG A 292 -12.96 11.04 0.65
CA ARG A 292 -12.15 10.74 1.85
C ARG A 292 -12.79 11.21 3.14
N PHE A 293 -13.47 12.36 3.13
CA PHE A 293 -14.12 12.90 4.32
C PHE A 293 -15.52 12.31 4.48
N ALA A 294 -16.26 12.17 3.37
CA ALA A 294 -17.57 11.52 3.36
C ALA A 294 -17.51 10.10 3.93
N SER A 295 -16.52 9.32 3.47
CA SER A 295 -16.23 7.97 3.99
C SER A 295 -16.02 7.93 5.51
N ILE A 296 -15.34 8.94 6.09
CA ILE A 296 -15.10 8.99 7.54
C ILE A 296 -16.41 9.18 8.29
N ILE A 297 -17.19 10.19 7.90
CA ILE A 297 -18.42 10.56 8.58
C ILE A 297 -19.42 9.41 8.46
N PHE A 298 -19.63 8.89 7.25
CA PHE A 298 -20.53 7.79 6.96
C PHE A 298 -20.22 6.56 7.82
N LEU A 299 -18.98 6.06 7.80
CA LEU A 299 -18.62 4.86 8.56
C LEU A 299 -18.66 5.08 10.09
N TYR A 300 -18.39 6.31 10.55
CA TYR A 300 -18.53 6.64 11.97
C TYR A 300 -19.98 6.60 12.43
N GLU A 301 -20.90 7.17 11.66
CA GLU A 301 -22.33 7.16 11.96
C GLU A 301 -22.91 5.74 11.93
N GLN A 302 -22.47 4.92 10.97
CA GLN A 302 -22.93 3.54 10.81
C GLN A 302 -22.46 2.60 11.94
N PHE A 303 -21.21 2.72 12.37
CA PHE A 303 -20.59 1.72 13.25
C PHE A 303 -20.24 2.22 14.65
N ASN A 304 -20.07 3.53 14.84
CA ASN A 304 -19.82 4.19 16.12
C ASN A 304 -18.82 3.40 17.01
N TRP A 305 -19.24 2.92 18.18
CA TRP A 305 -18.36 2.25 19.14
C TRP A 305 -17.79 0.91 18.62
N LYS A 306 -18.46 0.25 17.66
CA LYS A 306 -17.97 -1.00 17.06
C LYS A 306 -16.60 -0.79 16.42
N LEU A 307 -16.29 0.42 15.93
CA LEU A 307 -15.01 0.82 15.35
C LEU A 307 -13.82 0.73 16.31
N PHE A 308 -14.03 0.64 17.62
CA PHE A 308 -12.92 0.42 18.55
C PHE A 308 -12.24 -0.94 18.28
N LEU A 309 -13.04 -1.99 18.13
CA LEU A 309 -12.57 -3.33 17.77
C LEU A 309 -12.76 -3.65 16.29
N GLY A 310 -13.43 -2.82 15.50
CA GLY A 310 -13.75 -3.07 14.10
C GLY A 310 -14.97 -3.98 13.92
N VAL A 311 -15.31 -4.24 12.67
CA VAL A 311 -16.51 -4.93 12.23
C VAL A 311 -16.07 -6.21 11.51
N SER A 312 -15.73 -6.14 10.22
CA SER A 312 -15.29 -7.29 9.43
C SER A 312 -14.72 -6.83 8.09
N ASN A 313 -14.07 -7.74 7.36
CA ASN A 313 -13.64 -7.53 5.98
C ASN A 313 -14.79 -7.45 4.97
N GLN A 314 -16.02 -7.80 5.38
CA GLN A 314 -17.26 -7.79 4.57
C GLN A 314 -18.32 -6.84 5.18
N TYR A 315 -17.86 -5.74 5.79
CA TYR A 315 -18.75 -4.78 6.46
C TYR A 315 -19.71 -4.08 5.48
N ASP A 316 -19.31 -4.02 4.21
CA ASP A 316 -20.06 -3.49 3.09
C ASP A 316 -21.36 -4.27 2.85
N GLU A 317 -21.36 -5.60 2.91
CA GLU A 317 -22.52 -6.39 2.51
C GLU A 317 -23.78 -6.32 3.40
N TYR A 318 -23.74 -5.66 4.56
CA TYR A 318 -24.94 -5.52 5.42
C TYR A 318 -25.30 -4.08 5.78
N TYR A 319 -24.34 -3.16 5.80
CA TYR A 319 -24.58 -1.77 6.18
C TYR A 319 -24.41 -0.78 5.02
N ILE A 320 -23.73 -1.18 3.95
CA ILE A 320 -23.68 -0.40 2.72
C ILE A 320 -24.89 -0.69 1.81
N ASN A 321 -25.66 -1.76 2.06
CA ASN A 321 -26.84 -2.07 1.23
C ASN A 321 -27.98 -1.05 1.29
N GLU A 322 -27.98 -0.10 2.22
CA GLU A 322 -28.96 0.99 2.20
C GLU A 322 -28.65 2.00 1.08
N PHE A 323 -27.38 2.19 0.70
CA PHE A 323 -26.97 3.21 -0.28
C PHE A 323 -25.88 2.79 -1.30
N ASN A 324 -25.47 1.52 -1.36
CA ASN A 324 -24.41 0.96 -2.23
C ASN A 324 -23.22 1.93 -2.48
N VAL A 325 -22.51 2.33 -1.42
CA VAL A 325 -21.41 3.30 -1.44
C VAL A 325 -20.03 2.67 -1.63
N ASN A 326 -19.12 3.38 -2.32
CA ASN A 326 -17.70 3.04 -2.42
C ASN A 326 -16.88 3.91 -1.45
N ILE A 327 -16.09 3.27 -0.59
CA ILE A 327 -15.30 3.90 0.46
C ILE A 327 -13.87 4.22 -0.04
N SER A 328 -13.53 5.50 -0.04
CA SER A 328 -12.23 5.98 -0.55
C SER A 328 -11.22 6.38 0.54
N ASN A 329 -11.56 6.24 1.84
CA ASN A 329 -10.64 6.53 2.94
C ASN A 329 -10.01 5.25 3.51
N GLY A 330 -8.73 5.01 3.23
CA GLY A 330 -8.06 3.79 3.65
C GLY A 330 -7.80 3.63 5.15
N ILE A 331 -7.70 4.73 5.91
CA ILE A 331 -7.59 4.67 7.37
C ILE A 331 -8.93 4.21 7.94
N MET A 332 -10.02 4.86 7.52
CA MET A 332 -11.34 4.53 8.03
C MET A 332 -11.81 3.15 7.59
N ASP A 333 -11.51 2.75 6.36
CA ASP A 333 -11.74 1.40 5.87
C ASP A 333 -11.01 0.36 6.75
N PHE A 334 -9.74 0.62 7.08
CA PHE A 334 -8.97 -0.27 7.96
C PHE A 334 -9.51 -0.30 9.40
N ILE A 335 -9.91 0.84 9.96
CA ILE A 335 -10.55 0.91 11.29
C ILE A 335 -11.89 0.17 11.26
N THR A 336 -12.65 0.29 10.19
CA THR A 336 -13.92 -0.43 10.07
C THR A 336 -13.70 -1.93 10.04
N LYS A 337 -12.64 -2.42 9.39
CA LYS A 337 -12.30 -3.85 9.34
C LYS A 337 -11.68 -4.39 10.65
N PHE A 338 -10.67 -3.70 11.18
CA PHE A 338 -9.79 -4.19 12.26
C PHE A 338 -9.75 -3.30 13.51
N GLY A 339 -10.57 -2.26 13.54
CA GLY A 339 -10.68 -1.35 14.66
C GLY A 339 -9.48 -0.43 14.85
N VAL A 340 -9.67 0.53 15.75
CA VAL A 340 -8.58 1.38 16.27
C VAL A 340 -7.49 0.50 16.89
N VAL A 341 -7.85 -0.58 17.58
CA VAL A 341 -6.88 -1.53 18.15
C VAL A 341 -5.99 -2.14 17.07
N GLY A 342 -6.56 -2.64 15.97
CA GLY A 342 -5.80 -3.19 14.85
C GLY A 342 -4.89 -2.15 14.20
N LEU A 343 -5.38 -0.92 14.02
CA LEU A 343 -4.58 0.17 13.46
C LEU A 343 -3.36 0.46 14.34
N MET A 344 -3.57 0.57 15.66
CA MET A 344 -2.48 0.82 16.61
C MET A 344 -1.45 -0.31 16.62
N VAL A 345 -1.87 -1.58 16.50
CA VAL A 345 -0.96 -2.72 16.36
C VAL A 345 -0.13 -2.59 15.08
N LEU A 346 -0.76 -2.30 13.94
CA LEU A 346 -0.05 -2.14 12.66
C LEU A 346 0.97 -1.00 12.73
N LEU A 347 0.55 0.18 13.21
CA LEU A 347 1.42 1.36 13.34
C LEU A 347 2.57 1.13 14.32
N TYR A 348 2.32 0.43 15.44
CA TYR A 348 3.37 0.06 16.39
C TYR A 348 4.42 -0.86 15.75
N ARG A 349 3.97 -1.88 15.00
CA ARG A 349 4.87 -2.86 14.35
C ARG A 349 5.67 -2.20 13.21
N TYR A 350 5.03 -1.35 12.43
CA TYR A 350 5.70 -0.51 11.43
C TYR A 350 6.69 0.48 12.08
N GLY A 351 6.30 1.12 13.18
CA GLY A 351 7.17 1.99 13.97
C GLY A 351 8.41 1.25 14.48
N LYS A 352 8.27 0.00 14.94
CA LYS A 352 9.41 -0.86 15.31
C LYS A 352 10.33 -1.17 14.14
N LEU A 353 9.79 -1.42 12.94
CA LEU A 353 10.60 -1.60 11.74
C LEU A 353 11.45 -0.36 11.46
N CYS A 354 10.82 0.81 11.49
CA CYS A 354 11.47 2.10 11.23
C CYS A 354 12.49 2.46 12.32
N TRP A 355 12.17 2.20 13.59
CA TRP A 355 13.08 2.40 14.72
C TRP A 355 14.38 1.64 14.55
N GLY A 356 14.33 0.43 13.99
CA GLY A 356 15.51 -0.38 13.70
C GLY A 356 16.54 0.29 12.78
N TYR A 357 16.13 1.28 11.96
CA TYR A 357 17.00 2.07 11.10
C TYR A 357 17.24 3.49 11.61
N LEU A 358 16.21 4.14 12.14
CA LEU A 358 16.22 5.56 12.42
C LEU A 358 16.73 5.92 13.82
N ARG A 359 16.50 5.04 14.82
CA ARG A 359 16.93 5.19 16.23
C ARG A 359 16.58 6.54 16.89
N LYS A 360 15.62 7.28 16.35
CA LYS A 360 15.14 8.57 16.87
C LYS A 360 13.63 8.66 16.71
N THR A 361 12.94 9.01 17.80
CA THR A 361 11.46 9.02 17.85
C THR A 361 10.86 9.96 16.83
N GLU A 362 11.41 11.18 16.70
CA GLU A 362 11.00 12.18 15.70
C GLU A 362 10.93 11.59 14.29
N TYR A 363 11.96 10.84 13.87
CA TYR A 363 12.04 10.28 12.52
C TYR A 363 11.04 9.13 12.32
N VAL A 364 10.81 8.34 13.36
CA VAL A 364 9.77 7.29 13.34
C VAL A 364 8.37 7.90 13.27
N CYS A 365 8.13 9.02 13.96
CA CYS A 365 6.87 9.77 13.83
C CYS A 365 6.66 10.25 12.39
N TYR A 366 7.69 10.78 11.72
CA TYR A 366 7.58 11.14 10.30
C TYR A 366 7.26 9.93 9.42
N SER A 367 7.89 8.79 9.64
CA SER A 367 7.58 7.55 8.92
C SER A 367 6.12 7.11 9.10
N ILE A 368 5.61 7.12 10.34
CA ILE A 368 4.20 6.79 10.64
C ILE A 368 3.27 7.79 9.94
N LEU A 369 3.58 9.08 9.99
CA LEU A 369 2.78 10.11 9.34
C LEU A 369 2.75 9.94 7.81
N ILE A 370 3.88 9.57 7.18
CA ILE A 370 3.91 9.24 5.74
C ILE A 370 2.93 8.09 5.45
N LEU A 371 2.97 7.00 6.22
CA LEU A 371 2.05 5.88 6.02
C LEU A 371 0.58 6.31 6.18
N LEU A 372 0.28 7.15 7.18
CA LEU A 372 -1.07 7.68 7.39
C LEU A 372 -1.52 8.59 6.25
N ILE A 373 -0.66 9.47 5.72
CA ILE A 373 -0.99 10.33 4.57
C ILE A 373 -1.35 9.49 3.34
N LEU A 374 -0.54 8.46 3.04
CA LEU A 374 -0.81 7.55 1.93
C LEU A 374 -2.14 6.80 2.15
N SER A 375 -2.37 6.34 3.38
CA SER A 375 -3.56 5.56 3.74
C SER A 375 -4.84 6.39 3.84
N PHE A 376 -4.73 7.69 4.11
CA PHE A 376 -5.85 8.62 3.98
C PHE A 376 -6.28 8.75 2.52
N GLY A 377 -5.30 8.67 1.62
CA GLY A 377 -5.50 8.71 0.19
C GLY A 377 -6.17 7.48 -0.40
N GLU A 378 -5.77 6.30 0.10
CA GLU A 378 -5.93 5.00 -0.55
C GLU A 378 -6.02 3.85 0.47
N PRO A 379 -6.84 2.80 0.25
CA PRO A 379 -7.00 1.65 1.15
C PRO A 379 -5.83 0.64 1.12
N ILE A 380 -4.60 1.12 1.35
CA ILE A 380 -3.38 0.33 1.25
C ILE A 380 -3.06 -0.47 2.52
N LEU A 381 -3.61 -0.11 3.68
CA LEU A 381 -3.22 -0.70 4.98
C LEU A 381 -3.56 -2.19 5.08
N MET A 382 -4.62 -2.63 4.41
CA MET A 382 -5.04 -4.04 4.37
C MET A 382 -4.28 -4.87 3.33
N LEU A 383 -3.50 -4.24 2.44
CA LEU A 383 -2.77 -4.94 1.39
C LEU A 383 -1.58 -5.70 1.94
N PRO A 384 -1.21 -6.84 1.33
CA PRO A 384 -0.04 -7.62 1.74
C PRO A 384 1.22 -6.79 1.99
N ILE A 385 1.53 -5.80 1.13
CA ILE A 385 2.70 -4.92 1.27
C ILE A 385 2.75 -4.14 2.58
N CYS A 386 1.60 -3.81 3.18
CA CYS A 386 1.51 -3.18 4.50
C CYS A 386 1.40 -4.24 5.61
N VAL A 387 0.70 -5.33 5.37
CA VAL A 387 0.53 -6.43 6.33
C VAL A 387 1.87 -7.10 6.69
N ILE A 388 2.89 -7.06 5.81
CA ILE A 388 4.24 -7.51 6.17
C ILE A 388 4.79 -6.79 7.41
N PHE A 389 4.35 -5.56 7.72
CA PHE A 389 4.82 -4.82 8.89
C PHE A 389 4.49 -5.51 10.20
N ILE A 390 3.40 -6.30 10.24
CA ILE A 390 3.05 -7.12 11.40
C ILE A 390 4.16 -8.14 11.68
N PHE A 391 4.75 -8.74 10.63
CA PHE A 391 5.66 -9.88 10.76
C PHE A 391 7.14 -9.49 10.67
N LEU A 392 7.51 -8.67 9.69
CA LEU A 392 8.88 -8.36 9.31
C LEU A 392 9.82 -7.92 10.45
N PRO A 393 9.39 -7.10 11.44
CA PRO A 393 10.23 -6.72 12.57
C PRO A 393 10.77 -7.93 13.37
N THR A 394 10.02 -9.04 13.44
CA THR A 394 10.42 -10.24 14.18
C THR A 394 11.50 -11.05 13.45
N PHE A 395 11.54 -10.95 12.11
CA PHE A 395 12.48 -11.70 11.27
C PHE A 395 13.84 -11.01 11.12
N LYS A 396 13.96 -9.76 11.55
CA LYS A 396 15.23 -9.05 11.65
C LYS A 396 16.00 -9.48 12.90
N LYS A 397 17.09 -10.21 12.69
CA LYS A 397 18.01 -10.67 13.75
C LYS A 397 19.34 -9.89 13.83
N GLN A 398 19.52 -8.81 13.09
CA GLN A 398 20.80 -8.09 13.05
C GLN A 398 20.67 -6.62 13.40
N ASP A 399 21.59 -6.18 14.25
CA ASP A 399 21.94 -4.79 14.45
C ASP A 399 22.44 -4.22 13.12
N PHE A 400 21.79 -3.18 12.60
CA PHE A 400 22.02 -2.66 11.25
C PHE A 400 23.38 -1.99 11.08
N THR A 401 24.11 -1.77 12.17
CA THR A 401 25.54 -1.42 12.19
C THR A 401 26.40 -2.43 11.44
N ALA A 402 26.01 -3.71 11.38
CA ALA A 402 26.76 -4.75 10.66
C ALA A 402 26.41 -4.87 9.15
N LEU A 403 25.35 -4.21 8.68
CA LEU A 403 24.85 -4.34 7.30
C LEU A 403 25.38 -3.25 6.33
N SER A 404 26.11 -2.25 6.82
CA SER A 404 26.55 -1.11 6.00
C SER A 404 27.94 -1.23 5.36
N PHE A 405 28.69 -2.32 5.59
CA PHE A 405 29.97 -2.57 4.89
C PHE A 405 30.13 -4.02 4.40
N ASP A 406 29.89 -5.04 5.24
CA ASP A 406 30.10 -6.45 4.87
C ASP A 406 29.06 -7.01 3.90
N TYR A 407 27.82 -6.50 3.94
CA TYR A 407 26.82 -6.87 2.93
C TYR A 407 27.17 -6.27 1.55
N ARG A 408 27.77 -5.06 1.54
CA ARG A 408 28.28 -4.41 0.32
C ARG A 408 29.46 -5.19 -0.26
N SER A 409 30.39 -5.66 0.58
CA SER A 409 31.56 -6.42 0.12
C SER A 409 31.23 -7.83 -0.36
N LYS A 410 30.21 -8.48 0.22
CA LYS A 410 29.87 -9.88 -0.07
C LYS A 410 28.86 -10.09 -1.19
N TYR A 411 27.95 -9.13 -1.43
CA TYR A 411 26.83 -9.31 -2.37
C TYR A 411 26.75 -8.26 -3.49
N LEU A 412 27.56 -7.20 -3.44
CA LEU A 412 27.76 -6.28 -4.56
C LEU A 412 29.22 -6.45 -5.00
N PRO A 413 29.51 -6.85 -6.24
CA PRO A 413 30.90 -6.83 -6.72
C PRO A 413 31.35 -5.38 -6.74
N LEU A 414 32.11 -4.98 -5.71
CA LEU A 414 32.86 -3.73 -5.73
C LEU A 414 33.93 -3.92 -6.80
N LYS A 415 33.68 -3.43 -8.02
CA LYS A 415 34.80 -3.07 -8.91
C LYS A 415 35.61 -2.06 -8.11
N ARG A 416 36.83 -2.44 -7.73
CA ARG A 416 37.81 -1.46 -7.23
C ARG A 416 37.87 -0.34 -8.27
N PRO A 417 37.77 0.93 -7.88
CA PRO A 417 38.14 1.98 -8.80
C PRO A 417 39.57 1.68 -9.24
N ASN A 418 39.78 1.58 -10.55
CA ASN A 418 41.11 1.51 -11.10
C ASN A 418 41.87 2.74 -10.57
N THR A 419 42.83 2.48 -9.70
CA THR A 419 43.97 3.38 -9.51
C THR A 419 44.71 3.42 -10.84
N ILE A 420 44.60 4.55 -11.55
CA ILE A 420 45.68 5.47 -11.95
C ILE A 420 45.01 6.80 -12.29
#